data_AF-A0A3A2J1Z5-F1
#
_entry.id   AF-A0A3A2J1Z5-F1
#
_cell.length_a   1.000
_cell.length_b   1.000
_cell.length_c   1.000
_cell.angle_alpha   90.00
_cell.angle_beta   90.00
_cell.angle_gamma   90.00
#
_symmetry.space_group_name_H-M   'P 1'
#
loop_
_entity.id
_entity.type
_entity.pdbx_description
1 polymer ?
#
loop_
_entity_poly.entity_id
_entity_poly.type
_entity_poly.pdbx_seq_one_letter_code
_entity_poly.pdbx_strand_id
1 'polypeptide(L)'
;MTTQDVAKEMGCSIRSVQLWVEQGILEGWKTPGGHRRISRASFERFVASQEMEAIYSVNIDSQYKVVAIEDHEAKRTNDYLYSEVKRLQKEVLRLTKQLHG
;
A
#
# COMPACT_ATOMS: atom_id res chain seq x y z
N MET A 1 -2.26 -1.57 19.09
CA MET A 1 -1.13 -0.63 19.34
C MET A 1 -1.64 0.80 19.30
N THR A 2 -0.93 1.80 19.83
CA THR A 2 -1.32 3.23 19.73
C THR A 2 -0.64 3.93 18.54
N THR A 3 -1.10 5.12 18.17
CA THR A 3 -0.43 5.95 17.15
C THR A 3 0.98 6.35 17.58
N GLN A 4 1.24 6.47 18.88
CA GLN A 4 2.58 6.75 19.40
C GLN A 4 3.52 5.55 19.27
N ASP A 5 3.03 4.34 19.59
CA ASP A 5 3.82 3.11 19.45
C ASP A 5 4.25 2.91 18.00
N VAL A 6 3.31 3.03 17.06
CA VAL A 6 3.56 2.87 15.63
C VAL A 6 4.51 3.95 15.10
N ALA A 7 4.36 5.20 15.54
CA ALA A 7 5.25 6.29 15.13
C ALA A 7 6.69 6.04 15.60
N LYS A 8 6.86 5.55 16.83
CA LYS A 8 8.15 5.20 17.40
C LYS A 8 8.80 4.02 16.67
N GLU A 9 8.01 2.99 16.35
CA GLU A 9 8.50 1.79 15.65
C GLU A 9 8.88 2.09 14.19
N MET A 10 8.13 2.96 13.51
CA MET A 10 8.42 3.40 12.13
C MET A 10 9.43 4.54 12.04
N GLY A 11 9.87 5.11 13.17
CA GLY A 11 10.73 6.29 13.18
C GLY A 11 10.10 7.52 12.49
N CYS A 12 8.77 7.65 12.52
CA CYS A 12 8.04 8.71 11.83
C CYS A 12 7.24 9.59 12.80
N SER A 13 6.58 10.62 12.27
CA SER A 13 5.72 11.49 13.09
C SER A 13 4.39 10.82 13.44
N ILE A 14 3.84 11.12 14.62
CA ILE A 14 2.47 10.69 14.99
C ILE A 14 1.44 11.15 13.94
N ARG A 15 1.67 12.32 13.33
CA ARG A 15 0.81 12.87 12.28
C ARG A 15 0.79 12.00 11.02
N SER A 16 1.93 11.44 10.63
CA SER A 16 2.02 10.50 9.51
C SER A 16 1.17 9.25 9.77
N VAL A 17 1.28 8.69 10.97
CA VAL A 17 0.47 7.53 11.38
C VAL A 17 -1.03 7.85 11.38
N GLN A 18 -1.42 9.04 11.85
CA GLN A 18 -2.82 9.49 11.82
C GLN A 18 -3.34 9.61 10.38
N LEU A 19 -2.55 10.18 9.47
CA LEU A 19 -2.90 10.28 8.06
C LEU A 19 -3.05 8.89 7.41
N TRP A 20 -2.17 7.94 7.72
CA TRP A 20 -2.31 6.57 7.22
C TRP A 20 -3.59 5.89 7.71
N VAL A 21 -4.02 6.16 8.95
CA VAL A 21 -5.32 5.68 9.45
C VAL A 21 -6.49 6.38 8.75
N GLU A 22 -6.40 7.70 8.53
CA GLU A 22 -7.44 8.48 7.85
C GLU A 22 -7.58 8.11 6.37
N GLN A 23 -6.48 7.72 5.73
CA GLN A 23 -6.44 7.23 4.34
C GLN A 23 -6.80 5.74 4.22
N GLY A 24 -6.99 5.03 5.34
CA GLY A 24 -7.30 3.60 5.34
C GLY A 24 -6.12 2.67 5.01
N ILE A 25 -4.90 3.20 4.98
CA ILE A 25 -3.66 2.43 4.82
C ILE A 25 -3.42 1.57 6.09
N LEU A 26 -3.70 2.15 7.26
CA LEU A 26 -3.69 1.44 8.54
C LEU A 26 -5.10 1.32 9.11
N GLU A 27 -5.48 0.12 9.51
CA GLU A 27 -6.73 -0.11 10.23
C GLU A 27 -6.61 0.40 11.66
N GLY A 28 -7.36 1.47 11.99
CA GLY A 28 -7.40 2.01 13.33
C GLY A 28 -8.70 2.71 13.68
N TRP A 29 -9.00 2.76 14.97
CA TRP A 29 -10.22 3.36 15.52
C TRP A 29 -9.92 4.23 16.74
N LYS A 30 -10.80 5.20 17.02
CA LYS A 30 -10.76 5.95 18.28
C LYS A 30 -11.36 5.10 19.40
N THR A 31 -10.70 5.09 20.54
CA THR A 31 -11.25 4.53 21.78
C THR A 31 -12.09 5.57 22.51
N PRO A 32 -12.99 5.16 23.41
CA PRO A 32 -13.79 6.10 24.21
C PRO A 32 -12.95 7.16 24.96
N GLY A 33 -11.72 6.81 25.37
CA GLY A 33 -10.77 7.73 26.02
C GLY A 33 -10.00 8.67 25.09
N GLY A 34 -10.39 8.79 23.81
CA GLY A 34 -9.78 9.74 22.86
C GLY A 34 -8.49 9.26 22.17
N HIS A 35 -7.80 8.27 22.73
CA HIS A 35 -6.64 7.65 22.07
C HIS A 35 -7.07 6.79 20.88
N ARG A 36 -6.21 6.66 19.87
CA ARG A 36 -6.42 5.74 18.74
C ARG A 36 -5.80 4.37 19.05
N ARG A 37 -6.43 3.31 18.55
CA ARG A 37 -5.90 1.95 18.50
C ARG A 37 -5.73 1.57 17.03
N ILE A 38 -4.61 0.93 16.74
CA ILE A 38 -4.24 0.40 15.43
C ILE A 38 -4.14 -1.12 15.55
N SER A 39 -4.71 -1.82 14.57
CA SER A 39 -4.62 -3.28 14.44
C SER A 39 -3.16 -3.68 14.23
N ARG A 40 -2.65 -4.58 15.07
CA ARG A 40 -1.29 -5.10 14.95
C ARG A 40 -1.09 -5.80 13.60
N ALA A 41 -2.05 -6.63 13.20
CA ALA A 41 -2.00 -7.33 11.92
C ALA A 41 -1.99 -6.36 10.72
N SER A 42 -2.72 -5.24 10.81
CA SER A 42 -2.67 -4.20 9.76
C SER A 42 -1.32 -3.51 9.70
N PHE A 43 -0.72 -3.23 10.86
CA PHE A 43 0.61 -2.63 10.95
C PHE A 43 1.69 -3.57 10.40
N GLU A 44 1.65 -4.86 10.75
CA GLU A 44 2.59 -5.86 10.24
C GLU A 44 2.50 -6.01 8.71
N ARG A 45 1.28 -6.03 8.15
CA ARG A 45 1.09 -6.01 6.68
C ARG A 45 1.70 -4.77 6.04
N PHE A 46 1.53 -3.61 6.67
CA PHE A 46 2.07 -2.34 6.18
C PHE A 46 3.61 -2.33 6.20
N VAL A 47 4.24 -2.79 7.28
CA VAL A 47 5.71 -2.91 7.35
C VAL A 47 6.23 -3.86 6.28
N ALA A 48 5.61 -5.03 6.13
CA ALA A 48 6.00 -5.99 5.10
C ALA A 48 5.88 -5.41 3.69
N SER A 49 4.87 -4.58 3.40
CA SER A 49 4.77 -3.91 2.10
C SER A 49 5.86 -2.85 1.89
N GLN A 50 6.23 -2.08 2.93
CA GLN A 50 7.30 -1.08 2.84
C GLN A 50 8.67 -1.74 2.63
N GLU A 51 8.96 -2.84 3.34
CA GLU A 51 10.19 -3.61 3.14
C GLU A 51 10.27 -4.18 1.73
N MET A 52 9.15 -4.69 1.22
CA MET A 52 9.08 -5.23 -0.12
C MET A 52 9.27 -4.14 -1.19
N GLU A 53 8.70 -2.94 -1.00
CA GLU A 53 8.93 -1.78 -1.87
C GLU A 53 10.39 -1.30 -1.83
N ALA A 54 11.03 -1.32 -0.65
CA ALA A 54 12.45 -1.01 -0.50
C ALA A 54 13.34 -2.06 -1.21
N ILE A 55 13.01 -3.35 -1.12
CA ILE A 55 13.74 -4.41 -1.81
C ILE A 55 13.59 -4.28 -3.32
N TYR A 56 12.38 -4.02 -3.82
CA TYR A 56 12.15 -3.83 -5.26
C TYR A 56 12.84 -2.59 -5.80
N SER A 57 12.82 -1.47 -5.08
CA SER A 57 13.52 -0.25 -5.51
C SER A 57 15.04 -0.43 -5.56
N VAL A 58 15.64 -1.13 -4.59
CA VAL A 58 17.08 -1.48 -4.62
C VAL A 58 17.41 -2.43 -5.78
N ASN A 59 16.55 -3.43 -6.04
CA ASN A 59 16.78 -4.39 -7.12
C ASN A 59 16.68 -3.70 -8.50
N ILE A 60 15.68 -2.82 -8.66
CA ILE A 60 15.50 -2.00 -9.85
C ILE A 60 16.71 -1.09 -10.05
N ASP A 61 17.20 -0.36 -9.02
CA ASP A 61 18.38 0.51 -9.16
C ASP A 61 19.68 -0.25 -9.46
N SER A 62 19.79 -1.50 -8.99
CA SER A 62 20.96 -2.35 -9.26
C SER A 62 21.00 -2.91 -10.69
N GLN A 63 19.84 -3.04 -11.36
CA GLN A 63 19.76 -3.46 -12.78
C GLN A 63 19.50 -2.31 -13.76
N TYR A 64 18.88 -1.23 -13.32
CA TYR A 64 18.52 -0.05 -14.10
C TYR A 64 18.63 1.15 -13.18
N LYS A 65 19.72 1.91 -13.29
CA LYS A 65 19.87 3.21 -12.65
C LYS A 65 18.73 4.12 -13.11
N VAL A 66 17.67 4.25 -12.31
CA VAL A 66 16.50 5.07 -12.62
C VAL A 66 16.34 6.03 -11.46
N VAL A 67 16.65 7.29 -11.74
CA VAL A 67 16.35 8.42 -10.87
C VAL A 67 14.87 8.38 -10.54
N ALA A 68 14.53 8.01 -9.31
CA ALA A 68 13.19 8.16 -8.77
C ALA A 68 12.91 9.65 -8.63
N ILE A 69 12.41 10.26 -9.70
CA ILE A 69 11.74 11.55 -9.61
C ILE A 69 10.44 11.25 -8.87
N GLU A 70 10.30 11.81 -7.68
CA GLU A 70 9.01 11.97 -7.01
C GLU A 70 8.11 12.84 -7.89
N ASP A 71 7.60 12.29 -8.99
CA ASP A 71 6.68 13.00 -9.87
C ASP A 71 5.31 12.34 -9.82
N HIS A 72 4.31 13.17 -9.55
CA HIS A 72 2.91 12.83 -9.35
C HIS A 72 2.26 12.07 -10.54
N GLU A 73 2.99 11.88 -11.64
CA GLU A 73 2.56 11.16 -12.84
C GLU A 73 2.67 9.64 -12.75
N ALA A 74 3.67 9.09 -12.07
CA ALA A 74 3.92 7.64 -12.04
C ALA A 74 2.75 6.86 -11.41
N LYS A 75 2.04 7.49 -10.45
CA LYS A 75 0.85 6.94 -9.82
C LYS A 75 -0.31 6.75 -10.81
N ARG A 76 -0.51 7.69 -11.75
CA ARG A 76 -1.58 7.59 -12.77
C ARG A 76 -1.32 6.44 -13.73
N THR A 77 -0.07 6.23 -14.12
CA THR A 77 0.30 5.14 -15.04
C THR A 77 0.11 3.77 -14.39
N ASN A 78 0.47 3.63 -13.11
CA ASN A 78 0.27 2.38 -12.38
C ASN A 78 -1.22 2.08 -12.15
N ASP A 79 -2.01 3.09 -11.76
CA ASP A 79 -3.46 2.97 -11.61
C ASP A 79 -4.14 2.58 -12.93
N TYR A 80 -3.67 3.12 -14.06
CA TYR A 80 -4.14 2.76 -15.40
C TYR A 80 -3.81 1.30 -15.74
N LEU A 81 -2.58 0.86 -15.51
CA LEU A 81 -2.15 -0.53 -15.76
C LEU A 81 -2.93 -1.52 -14.90
N TYR A 82 -3.13 -1.23 -13.62
CA TYR A 82 -3.96 -2.07 -12.74
C TYR A 82 -5.42 -2.16 -13.23
N SER A 83 -5.97 -1.06 -13.74
CA SER A 83 -7.34 -1.03 -14.27
C SER A 83 -7.49 -1.91 -15.52
N GLU A 84 -6.49 -1.91 -16.41
CA GLU A 84 -6.54 -2.63 -17.68
C GLU A 84 -6.28 -4.13 -17.50
N VAL A 85 -5.34 -4.50 -16.63
CA VAL A 85 -5.13 -5.91 -16.23
C VAL A 85 -6.42 -6.51 -15.66
N LYS A 86 -7.13 -5.76 -14.80
CA LYS A 86 -8.38 -6.20 -14.20
C LYS A 86 -9.51 -6.33 -15.22
N ARG A 87 -9.53 -5.48 -16.24
CA ARG A 87 -10.48 -5.56 -17.36
C ARG A 87 -10.23 -6.81 -18.20
N LEU A 88 -8.98 -7.06 -18.58
CA LEU A 88 -8.60 -8.24 -19.37
C LEU A 88 -8.87 -9.55 -18.61
N GLN A 89 -8.65 -9.59 -17.30
CA GLN A 89 -8.99 -10.76 -16.48
C GLN A 89 -10.49 -11.10 -16.51
N LYS A 90 -11.36 -10.08 -16.50
CA LYS A 90 -12.82 -10.29 -16.63
C LYS A 90 -13.18 -10.81 -18.02
N GLU A 91 -12.50 -10.33 -19.05
CA GLU A 91 -12.75 -10.74 -20.43
C GLU A 91 -12.30 -12.18 -20.67
N VAL A 92 -11.11 -12.56 -20.19
CA VAL A 92 -10.63 -13.95 -20.19
C VAL A 92 -11.59 -14.86 -19.44
N LEU A 93 -12.09 -14.44 -18.27
CA LEU A 93 -13.07 -15.22 -17.51
C LEU A 93 -14.41 -15.38 -18.25
N ARG A 94 -14.82 -14.35 -19.01
CA ARG A 94 -16.04 -14.42 -19.82
C ARG A 94 -15.87 -15.39 -20.99
N LEU A 95 -14.75 -15.30 -21.71
CA LEU A 95 -14.47 -16.15 -22.87
C LEU A 95 -14.27 -17.62 -22.47
N THR A 96 -13.59 -17.87 -21.35
CA THR A 96 -13.42 -19.23 -20.82
C THR A 96 -14.76 -19.86 -20.43
N LYS A 97 -15.71 -19.10 -19.89
CA LYS A 97 -17.08 -19.58 -19.61
C LYS A 97 -17.88 -19.88 -20.87
N GLN A 98 -17.65 -19.16 -21.97
CA GLN A 98 -18.33 -19.41 -23.26
C GLN A 98 -17.74 -20.61 -24.01
N LEU A 99 -16.51 -21.02 -23.70
CA LEU A 99 -15.84 -22.18 -24.30
C LEU A 99 -16.15 -23.50 -23.58
N HIS A 100 -16.55 -23.47 -22.30
CA HIS A 100 -16.82 -24.65 -21.47
C HIS A 100 -18.30 -24.86 -21.14
N GLY A 101 -19.21 -24.11 -21.77
CA GLY A 101 -20.66 -24.31 -21.73
C GLY A 101 -21.17 -24.63 -23.13
#